data_AF-A0A8H7RH04-F1
#
_entry.id   AF-A0A8H7RH04-F1
#
_cell.length_a   1.000
_cell.length_b   1.000
_cell.length_c   1.000
_cell.angle_alpha   90.00
_cell.angle_beta   90.00
_cell.angle_gamma   90.00
#
_symmetry.space_group_name_H-M   'P 1'
#
loop_
_entity.id
_entity.type
_entity.pdbx_description
1 polymer ?
#
loop_
_entity_poly.entity_id
_entity_poly.type
_entity_poly.pdbx_seq_one_letter_code
_entity_poly.pdbx_strand_id
1 'polypeptide(L)'
;MDAPWSSKETLETKDRLERLSKEIVDFVHYIEPTKEEQLNRDTLMYQVSTLIETLWPNNTVITAFGSSVTGLAFPASDIDINIDFEEMPKKNRIDVLKIIRKQTINQHIFQFPTTCLAANAKVPVLMAVDDNDVSMDITIQNVCFSSDRTAAWIKEYPPLKPLFMVLKQAIGNFRLSHMPTFEPLSAKFAGLASYSLICLIVSYLQQSVPKDVNPTRPNYLASLLLGFLSFYSTFESDKKAIGLTNGGCFYDKKDCPIPLETKKGKLTIVDPDVPDVNVARSTLKFDRIQYIFKQAYDMLLKQINTSGKSESILSSLIKVEHHAHTQPRKQGIRFKAGYTWIETGEAQVKSGGGNKRFGYAKRFGGGKPYVQEDRQRRGDEHRYEEGNRYREEPKSRYQRAYKAEPYSKRFEDYNDREYQRHKRNNNTHLAEHYKYKSRR
;
A
#
# COMPACT_ATOMS: atom_id res chain seq x y z
N MET A 1 -25.11 7.98 11.98
CA MET A 1 -23.91 7.96 12.86
C MET A 1 -22.68 8.12 12.00
N ASP A 2 -21.64 8.75 12.54
CA ASP A 2 -20.37 9.05 11.84
C ASP A 2 -19.36 7.87 11.88
N ALA A 3 -19.76 6.75 12.51
CA ALA A 3 -18.96 5.55 12.72
C ALA A 3 -19.76 4.29 12.33
N PRO A 4 -19.92 3.99 11.03
CA PRO A 4 -20.67 2.81 10.57
C PRO A 4 -20.01 1.48 10.93
N TRP A 5 -18.75 1.49 11.37
CA TRP A 5 -18.07 0.28 11.84
C TRP A 5 -18.45 -0.10 13.27
N SER A 6 -18.72 0.88 14.15
CA SER A 6 -18.89 0.61 15.58
C SER A 6 -20.19 -0.13 15.86
N SER A 7 -20.09 -1.31 16.48
CA SER A 7 -21.28 -2.05 16.92
C SER A 7 -21.97 -1.39 18.12
N LYS A 8 -23.24 -1.72 18.35
CA LYS A 8 -23.98 -1.24 19.54
C LYS A 8 -23.28 -1.66 20.84
N GLU A 9 -22.79 -2.90 20.91
CA GLU A 9 -22.04 -3.43 22.05
C GLU A 9 -20.75 -2.64 22.31
N THR A 10 -20.00 -2.34 21.25
CA THR A 10 -18.80 -1.51 21.33
C THR A 10 -19.12 -0.13 21.89
N LEU A 11 -20.13 0.55 21.35
CA LEU A 11 -20.52 1.89 21.78
C LEU A 11 -21.02 1.94 23.24
N GLU A 12 -21.65 0.87 23.73
CA GLU A 12 -22.12 0.73 25.12
C GLU A 12 -20.99 0.45 26.14
N THR A 13 -19.77 0.16 25.68
CA THR A 13 -18.61 -0.04 26.56
C THR A 13 -18.28 1.25 27.33
N LYS A 14 -18.27 1.15 28.67
CA LYS A 14 -18.08 2.30 29.58
C LYS A 14 -16.64 2.81 29.61
N ASP A 15 -15.67 1.89 29.66
CA ASP A 15 -14.25 2.28 29.61
C ASP A 15 -13.91 2.74 28.19
N ARG A 16 -13.42 3.98 28.08
CA ARG A 16 -13.23 4.62 26.78
C ARG A 16 -12.02 4.07 26.03
N LEU A 17 -11.00 3.57 26.73
CA LEU A 17 -9.83 2.99 26.08
C LEU A 17 -10.11 1.55 25.59
N GLU A 18 -10.89 0.78 26.35
CA GLU A 18 -11.46 -0.47 25.90
C GLU A 18 -12.39 -0.24 24.70
N ARG A 19 -13.28 0.75 24.77
CA ARG A 19 -14.16 1.11 23.64
C ARG A 19 -13.34 1.42 22.38
N LEU A 20 -12.30 2.24 22.48
CA LEU A 20 -11.40 2.51 21.35
C LEU A 20 -10.72 1.24 20.84
N SER A 21 -10.31 0.32 21.71
CA SER A 21 -9.71 -0.95 21.28
C SER A 21 -10.70 -1.83 20.52
N LYS A 22 -11.95 -1.90 20.97
CA LYS A 22 -13.04 -2.58 20.25
C LYS A 22 -13.36 -1.90 18.92
N GLU A 23 -13.40 -0.57 18.87
CA GLU A 23 -13.62 0.17 17.63
C GLU A 23 -12.53 -0.07 16.58
N ILE A 24 -11.27 -0.25 17.00
CA ILE A 24 -10.17 -0.62 16.10
C ILE A 24 -10.47 -1.99 15.45
N VAL A 25 -10.94 -2.97 16.22
CA VAL A 25 -11.28 -4.31 15.72
C VAL A 25 -12.50 -4.23 14.79
N ASP A 26 -13.55 -3.53 15.22
CA ASP A 26 -14.76 -3.30 14.45
C ASP A 26 -14.44 -2.62 13.11
N PHE A 27 -13.57 -1.60 13.11
CA PHE A 27 -13.13 -0.91 11.90
C PHE A 27 -12.40 -1.85 10.94
N VAL A 28 -11.48 -2.68 11.46
CA VAL A 28 -10.76 -3.65 10.62
C VAL A 28 -11.73 -4.60 9.95
N HIS A 29 -12.71 -5.13 10.69
CA HIS A 29 -13.73 -6.03 10.14
C HIS A 29 -14.61 -5.32 9.10
N TYR A 30 -15.02 -4.09 9.39
CA TYR A 30 -15.86 -3.28 8.49
C TYR A 30 -15.20 -2.99 7.14
N ILE A 31 -13.87 -2.84 7.10
CA ILE A 31 -13.13 -2.59 5.86
C ILE A 31 -12.63 -3.86 5.16
N GLU A 32 -12.93 -5.06 5.69
CA GLU A 32 -12.58 -6.29 4.98
C GLU A 32 -13.31 -6.37 3.63
N PRO A 33 -12.66 -6.92 2.58
CA PRO A 33 -13.32 -7.17 1.32
C PRO A 33 -14.56 -8.06 1.53
N THR A 34 -15.68 -7.63 0.96
CA THR A 34 -16.90 -8.44 0.93
C THR A 34 -16.71 -9.65 0.03
N LYS A 35 -17.59 -10.65 0.14
CA LYS A 35 -17.54 -11.84 -0.74
C LYS A 35 -17.62 -11.48 -2.22
N GLU A 36 -18.43 -10.48 -2.57
CA GLU A 36 -18.59 -10.02 -3.95
C GLU A 36 -17.34 -9.27 -4.46
N GLU A 37 -16.78 -8.36 -3.67
CA GLU A 37 -15.53 -7.70 -4.04
C GLU A 37 -14.39 -8.70 -4.19
N GLN A 38 -14.33 -9.71 -3.32
CA GLN A 38 -13.36 -10.79 -3.45
C GLN A 38 -13.60 -11.61 -4.72
N LEU A 39 -14.86 -11.92 -5.07
CA LEU A 39 -15.20 -12.63 -6.30
C LEU A 39 -14.81 -11.83 -7.55
N ASN A 40 -15.03 -10.53 -7.58
CA ASN A 40 -14.63 -9.66 -8.70
C ASN A 40 -13.12 -9.66 -8.86
N ARG A 41 -12.36 -9.54 -7.75
CA ARG A 41 -10.90 -9.63 -7.76
C ARG A 41 -10.41 -10.98 -8.29
N ASP A 42 -11.03 -12.06 -7.82
CA ASP A 42 -10.65 -13.42 -8.18
C ASP A 42 -10.95 -13.71 -9.67
N THR A 43 -12.06 -13.18 -10.17
CA THR A 43 -12.45 -13.25 -11.59
C THR A 43 -11.46 -12.51 -12.47
N LEU A 44 -11.09 -11.27 -12.10
CA LEU A 44 -10.12 -10.49 -12.85
C LEU A 44 -8.73 -11.16 -12.87
N MET A 45 -8.28 -11.65 -11.71
CA MET A 45 -7.03 -12.41 -11.59
C MET A 45 -7.03 -13.64 -12.49
N TYR A 46 -8.14 -14.39 -12.52
CA TYR A 46 -8.30 -15.55 -13.37
C TYR A 46 -8.26 -15.20 -14.87
N GLN A 47 -8.99 -14.19 -15.31
CA GLN A 47 -9.04 -13.76 -16.71
C GLN A 47 -7.65 -13.30 -17.20
N VAL A 48 -6.98 -12.45 -16.44
CA VAL A 48 -5.64 -11.95 -16.79
C VAL A 48 -4.61 -13.07 -16.79
N SER A 49 -4.66 -13.96 -15.77
CA SER A 49 -3.74 -15.10 -15.70
C SER A 49 -3.90 -16.05 -16.87
N THR A 50 -5.14 -16.39 -17.22
CA THR A 50 -5.46 -17.29 -18.34
C THR A 50 -4.99 -16.70 -19.67
N LEU A 51 -5.16 -15.39 -19.87
CA LEU A 51 -4.66 -14.70 -21.06
C LEU A 51 -3.14 -14.77 -21.16
N ILE A 52 -2.42 -14.46 -20.08
CA ILE A 52 -0.95 -14.49 -20.05
C ILE A 52 -0.44 -15.91 -20.36
N GLU A 53 -1.04 -16.92 -19.76
CA GLU A 53 -0.68 -18.33 -19.97
C GLU A 53 -0.98 -18.81 -21.39
N THR A 54 -1.99 -18.23 -22.04
CA THR A 54 -2.29 -18.49 -23.46
C THR A 54 -1.25 -17.84 -24.38
N LEU A 55 -0.78 -16.64 -24.04
CA LEU A 55 0.23 -15.92 -24.82
C LEU A 55 1.62 -16.57 -24.72
N TRP A 56 1.96 -17.11 -23.54
CA TRP A 56 3.26 -17.74 -23.27
C TRP A 56 3.11 -19.05 -22.48
N PRO A 57 2.64 -20.14 -23.13
CA PRO A 57 2.42 -21.42 -22.47
C PRO A 57 3.70 -21.97 -21.83
N ASN A 58 3.59 -22.42 -20.58
CA ASN A 58 4.66 -23.05 -19.79
C ASN A 58 5.94 -22.20 -19.63
N ASN A 59 5.85 -20.88 -19.83
CA ASN A 59 7.00 -19.96 -19.73
C ASN A 59 6.77 -18.86 -18.68
N THR A 60 5.67 -18.92 -17.92
CA THR A 60 5.27 -17.86 -16.99
C THR A 60 4.91 -18.39 -15.61
N VAL A 61 5.31 -17.64 -14.59
CA VAL A 61 4.77 -17.74 -13.24
C VAL A 61 4.20 -16.40 -12.82
N ILE A 62 2.93 -16.42 -12.42
CA ILE A 62 2.18 -15.23 -12.03
C ILE A 62 2.00 -15.28 -10.52
N THR A 63 2.54 -14.29 -9.83
CA THR A 63 2.48 -14.20 -8.38
C THR A 63 1.83 -12.90 -7.95
N ALA A 64 0.83 -13.00 -7.07
CA ALA A 64 0.30 -11.83 -6.40
C ALA A 64 1.31 -11.34 -5.34
N PHE A 65 1.38 -10.03 -5.13
CA PHE A 65 2.16 -9.44 -4.04
C PHE A 65 1.38 -8.31 -3.35
N GLY A 66 2.04 -7.58 -2.45
CA GLY A 66 1.47 -6.40 -1.82
C GLY A 66 0.29 -6.72 -0.92
N SER A 67 -0.77 -5.93 -1.06
CA SER A 67 -1.95 -6.03 -0.17
C SER A 67 -2.73 -7.34 -0.33
N SER A 68 -2.67 -7.94 -1.52
CA SER A 68 -3.37 -9.19 -1.87
C SER A 68 -2.86 -10.42 -1.12
N VAL A 69 -1.57 -10.46 -0.74
CA VAL A 69 -0.97 -11.62 -0.04
C VAL A 69 -0.72 -11.38 1.44
N THR A 70 -0.67 -10.12 1.86
CA THR A 70 -0.42 -9.73 3.26
C THR A 70 -1.71 -9.69 4.10
N GLY A 71 -2.88 -9.64 3.47
CA GLY A 71 -4.15 -9.45 4.18
C GLY A 71 -4.37 -8.01 4.66
N LEU A 72 -3.62 -7.06 4.08
CA LEU A 72 -3.72 -5.61 4.33
C LEU A 72 -4.48 -4.87 3.22
N ALA A 73 -5.30 -5.59 2.45
CA ALA A 73 -6.15 -5.02 1.42
C ALA A 73 -7.35 -4.29 2.04
N PHE A 74 -7.46 -3.00 1.71
CA PHE A 74 -8.68 -2.20 1.82
C PHE A 74 -9.65 -2.57 0.69
N PRO A 75 -10.95 -2.24 0.79
CA PRO A 75 -11.97 -2.68 -0.17
C PRO A 75 -11.67 -2.34 -1.63
N ALA A 76 -11.06 -1.17 -1.87
CA ALA A 76 -10.71 -0.69 -3.21
C ALA A 76 -9.18 -0.68 -3.42
N SER A 77 -8.46 -1.60 -2.77
CA SER A 77 -7.03 -1.79 -3.04
C SER A 77 -6.84 -2.40 -4.41
N ASP A 78 -5.69 -2.13 -5.01
CA ASP A 78 -5.34 -2.70 -6.31
C ASP A 78 -4.94 -4.19 -6.14
N ILE A 79 -4.99 -4.97 -7.22
CA ILE A 79 -4.38 -6.31 -7.29
C ILE A 79 -2.98 -6.14 -7.86
N ASP A 80 -1.96 -6.31 -7.02
CA ASP A 80 -0.57 -6.27 -7.46
C ASP A 80 -0.11 -7.66 -7.93
N ILE A 81 0.32 -7.79 -9.18
CA ILE A 81 0.89 -9.04 -9.73
C ILE A 81 2.25 -8.83 -10.38
N ASN A 82 3.12 -9.83 -10.20
CA ASN A 82 4.38 -9.96 -10.91
C ASN A 82 4.34 -11.18 -11.81
N ILE A 83 4.89 -11.03 -13.01
CA ILE A 83 5.07 -12.12 -13.97
C ILE A 83 6.55 -12.39 -14.11
N ASP A 84 6.95 -13.58 -13.73
CA ASP A 84 8.29 -14.11 -13.96
C ASP A 84 8.27 -15.00 -15.19
N PHE A 85 9.28 -14.83 -16.05
CA PHE A 85 9.48 -15.65 -17.24
C PHE A 85 10.75 -16.48 -17.08
N GLU A 86 10.69 -17.74 -17.50
CA GLU A 86 11.88 -18.58 -17.62
C GLU A 86 12.78 -18.05 -18.73
N GLU A 87 12.19 -17.82 -19.91
CA GLU A 87 12.82 -17.11 -21.02
C GLU A 87 12.02 -15.84 -21.38
N MET A 88 12.70 -14.69 -21.40
CA MET A 88 12.05 -13.41 -21.70
C MET A 88 11.50 -13.37 -23.13
N PRO A 89 10.18 -13.18 -23.36
CA PRO A 89 9.60 -13.24 -24.70
C PRO A 89 10.00 -12.09 -25.63
N LYS A 90 10.51 -10.99 -25.05
CA LYS A 90 10.97 -9.79 -25.74
C LYS A 90 12.22 -9.23 -25.05
N LYS A 91 12.98 -8.44 -25.81
CA LYS A 91 14.24 -7.83 -25.35
C LYS A 91 14.09 -6.95 -24.10
N ASN A 92 12.92 -6.35 -23.88
CA ASN A 92 12.68 -5.51 -22.71
C ASN A 92 11.27 -5.76 -22.11
N ARG A 93 11.14 -5.45 -20.82
CA ARG A 93 9.92 -5.62 -20.02
C ARG A 93 8.76 -4.75 -20.52
N ILE A 94 9.06 -3.56 -21.04
CA ILE A 94 8.07 -2.58 -21.50
C ILE A 94 7.30 -3.15 -22.70
N ASP A 95 7.97 -3.81 -23.63
CA ASP A 95 7.34 -4.38 -24.81
C ASP A 95 6.47 -5.59 -24.45
N VAL A 96 6.85 -6.39 -23.45
CA VAL A 96 5.97 -7.43 -22.88
C VAL A 96 4.70 -6.80 -22.29
N LEU A 97 4.84 -5.73 -21.49
CA LEU A 97 3.70 -5.01 -20.91
C LEU A 97 2.79 -4.39 -21.99
N LYS A 98 3.36 -3.87 -23.10
CA LYS A 98 2.57 -3.39 -24.25
C LYS A 98 1.76 -4.51 -24.90
N ILE A 99 2.33 -5.72 -25.02
CA ILE A 99 1.61 -6.88 -25.55
C ILE A 99 0.46 -7.25 -24.61
N ILE A 100 0.72 -7.36 -23.31
CA ILE A 100 -0.32 -7.65 -22.30
C ILE A 100 -1.44 -6.61 -22.37
N ARG A 101 -1.10 -5.32 -22.40
CA ARG A 101 -2.08 -4.23 -22.54
C ARG A 101 -2.92 -4.36 -23.81
N LYS A 102 -2.29 -4.63 -24.96
CA LYS A 102 -3.01 -4.80 -26.23
C LYS A 102 -3.98 -6.00 -26.16
N GLN A 103 -3.51 -7.13 -25.65
CA GLN A 103 -4.29 -8.37 -25.64
C GLN A 103 -5.44 -8.33 -24.63
N THR A 104 -5.23 -7.74 -23.46
CA THR A 104 -6.31 -7.54 -22.47
C THR A 104 -7.41 -6.63 -23.01
N ILE A 105 -7.07 -5.60 -23.79
CA ILE A 105 -8.06 -4.75 -24.47
C ILE A 105 -8.81 -5.52 -25.57
N ASN A 106 -8.08 -6.28 -26.40
CA ASN A 106 -8.68 -7.08 -27.48
C ASN A 106 -9.66 -8.15 -26.95
N GLN A 107 -9.41 -8.67 -25.74
CA GLN A 107 -10.26 -9.66 -25.08
C GLN A 107 -11.34 -9.03 -24.18
N HIS A 108 -11.48 -7.70 -24.22
CA HIS A 108 -12.46 -6.96 -23.41
C HIS A 108 -12.32 -7.19 -21.88
N ILE A 109 -11.12 -7.55 -21.40
CA ILE A 109 -10.83 -7.63 -19.96
C ILE A 109 -10.66 -6.22 -19.38
N PHE A 110 -9.99 -5.35 -20.14
CA PHE A 110 -9.82 -3.94 -19.82
C PHE A 110 -10.26 -3.06 -20.98
N GLN A 111 -10.62 -1.82 -20.70
CA GLN A 111 -10.88 -0.83 -21.72
C GLN A 111 -9.64 0.03 -21.98
N PHE A 112 -9.43 0.50 -23.21
CA PHE A 112 -8.28 1.36 -23.51
C PHE A 112 -8.16 2.58 -22.57
N PRO A 113 -9.24 3.33 -22.25
CA PRO A 113 -9.17 4.49 -21.37
C PRO A 113 -8.84 4.17 -19.91
N THR A 114 -9.02 2.92 -19.48
CA THR A 114 -8.77 2.48 -18.09
C THR A 114 -7.38 1.86 -17.90
N THR A 115 -6.53 1.88 -18.94
CA THR A 115 -5.17 1.32 -18.88
C THR A 115 -4.10 2.41 -19.00
N CYS A 116 -3.04 2.29 -18.21
CA CYS A 116 -1.91 3.21 -18.21
C CYS A 116 -0.58 2.46 -18.01
N LEU A 117 0.38 2.66 -18.91
CA LEU A 117 1.72 2.07 -18.80
C LEU A 117 2.72 3.11 -18.30
N ALA A 118 3.17 2.96 -17.06
CA ALA A 118 4.22 3.80 -16.48
C ALA A 118 5.61 3.28 -16.88
N ALA A 119 5.99 3.44 -18.15
CA ALA A 119 7.22 2.91 -18.71
C ALA A 119 8.51 3.49 -18.10
N ASN A 120 8.46 4.74 -17.62
CA ASN A 120 9.63 5.48 -17.12
C ASN A 120 9.85 5.34 -15.61
N ALA A 121 9.05 4.54 -14.91
CA ALA A 121 9.26 4.26 -13.50
C ALA A 121 10.49 3.34 -13.32
N LYS A 122 11.10 3.37 -12.13
CA LYS A 122 12.22 2.46 -11.78
C LYS A 122 11.87 0.99 -12.05
N VAL A 123 10.62 0.63 -11.76
CA VAL A 123 10.01 -0.64 -12.16
C VAL A 123 8.83 -0.29 -13.06
N PRO A 124 8.92 -0.57 -14.38
CA PRO A 124 7.80 -0.36 -15.28
C PRO A 124 6.57 -1.16 -14.83
N VAL A 125 5.40 -0.51 -14.83
CA VAL A 125 4.13 -1.11 -14.38
C VAL A 125 3.01 -0.77 -15.35
N LEU A 126 2.19 -1.76 -15.67
CA LEU A 126 0.91 -1.58 -16.35
C LEU A 126 -0.19 -1.52 -15.29
N MET A 127 -0.80 -0.34 -15.13
CA MET A 127 -1.95 -0.13 -14.27
C MET A 127 -3.21 -0.24 -15.13
N ALA A 128 -4.22 -0.97 -14.67
CA ALA A 128 -5.49 -1.16 -15.36
C ALA A 128 -6.66 -1.20 -14.38
N VAL A 129 -7.87 -0.93 -14.85
CA VAL A 129 -9.11 -1.08 -14.08
C VAL A 129 -10.14 -1.78 -14.96
N ASP A 130 -10.82 -2.80 -14.41
CA ASP A 130 -11.91 -3.52 -15.09
C ASP A 130 -13.26 -2.80 -14.97
N ASP A 131 -14.30 -3.39 -15.55
CA ASP A 131 -15.66 -2.82 -15.52
C ASP A 131 -16.33 -2.90 -14.13
N ASN A 132 -15.75 -3.67 -13.19
CA ASN A 132 -16.19 -3.77 -11.80
C ASN A 132 -15.42 -2.82 -10.86
N ASP A 133 -14.69 -1.84 -11.42
CA ASP A 133 -13.82 -0.90 -10.68
C ASP A 133 -12.67 -1.57 -9.88
N VAL A 134 -12.28 -2.79 -10.24
CA VAL A 134 -11.12 -3.48 -9.66
C VAL A 134 -9.87 -3.05 -10.39
N SER A 135 -8.97 -2.33 -9.71
CA SER A 135 -7.65 -2.01 -10.28
C SER A 135 -6.68 -3.18 -10.18
N MET A 136 -5.80 -3.30 -11.16
CA MET A 136 -4.70 -4.26 -11.21
C MET A 136 -3.41 -3.60 -11.71
N ASP A 137 -2.32 -3.88 -11.01
CA ASP A 137 -0.97 -3.42 -11.34
C ASP A 137 -0.11 -4.63 -11.73
N ILE A 138 0.39 -4.62 -12.97
CA ILE A 138 1.14 -5.73 -13.56
C ILE A 138 2.60 -5.31 -13.75
N THR A 139 3.52 -6.07 -13.15
CA THR A 139 4.97 -5.89 -13.27
C THR A 139 5.64 -7.17 -13.82
N ILE A 140 6.84 -7.02 -14.37
CA ILE A 140 7.61 -8.13 -14.97
C ILE A 140 8.96 -8.26 -14.26
N GLN A 141 9.32 -9.47 -13.83
CA GLN A 141 10.59 -9.78 -13.16
C GLN A 141 10.91 -8.82 -12.01
N ASN A 142 9.93 -8.58 -11.15
CA ASN A 142 10.02 -7.70 -9.99
C ASN A 142 10.02 -8.51 -8.68
N VAL A 143 11.15 -8.50 -7.98
CA VAL A 143 11.28 -9.20 -6.69
C VAL A 143 10.72 -8.34 -5.56
N CYS A 144 9.71 -8.84 -4.87
CA CYS A 144 8.92 -8.08 -3.89
C CYS A 144 9.16 -8.51 -2.43
N PHE A 145 10.40 -8.37 -1.94
CA PHE A 145 10.80 -8.77 -0.58
C PHE A 145 9.91 -8.20 0.55
N SER A 146 9.43 -6.97 0.38
CA SER A 146 8.60 -6.28 1.36
C SER A 146 7.27 -7.00 1.64
N SER A 147 6.72 -7.72 0.65
CA SER A 147 5.45 -8.44 0.82
C SER A 147 5.62 -9.68 1.69
N ASP A 148 6.66 -10.47 1.40
CA ASP A 148 7.02 -11.66 2.19
C ASP A 148 7.35 -11.28 3.63
N ARG A 149 8.16 -10.23 3.80
CA ARG A 149 8.51 -9.69 5.11
C ARG A 149 7.28 -9.22 5.89
N THR A 150 6.39 -8.48 5.23
CA THR A 150 5.14 -8.02 5.85
C THR A 150 4.26 -9.19 6.29
N ALA A 151 4.12 -10.23 5.45
CA ALA A 151 3.35 -11.41 5.80
C ALA A 151 3.94 -12.16 7.00
N ALA A 152 5.27 -12.21 7.13
CA ALA A 152 5.95 -12.76 8.30
C ALA A 152 5.68 -11.90 9.55
N TRP A 153 5.85 -10.58 9.47
CA TRP A 153 5.62 -9.66 10.59
C TRP A 153 4.17 -9.61 11.06
N ILE A 154 3.19 -9.82 10.18
CA ILE A 154 1.78 -9.90 10.61
C ILE A 154 1.55 -11.12 11.53
N LYS A 155 2.27 -12.22 11.29
CA LYS A 155 2.22 -13.40 12.15
C LYS A 155 3.00 -13.19 13.45
N GLU A 156 4.17 -12.58 13.36
CA GLU A 156 5.05 -12.31 14.50
C GLU A 156 4.46 -11.24 15.44
N TYR A 157 3.81 -10.23 14.88
CA TYR A 157 3.23 -9.10 15.60
C TYR A 157 1.73 -8.98 15.26
N PRO A 158 0.85 -9.72 15.96
CA PRO A 158 -0.60 -9.65 15.77
C PRO A 158 -1.20 -8.22 15.75
N PRO A 159 -0.77 -7.25 16.58
CA PRO A 159 -1.33 -5.90 16.52
C PRO A 159 -0.93 -5.09 15.26
N LEU A 160 0.00 -5.58 14.43
CA LEU A 160 0.45 -4.88 13.22
C LEU A 160 -0.70 -4.60 12.24
N LYS A 161 -1.52 -5.63 11.91
CA LYS A 161 -2.66 -5.46 10.99
C LYS A 161 -3.64 -4.39 11.49
N PRO A 162 -4.22 -4.48 12.70
CA PRO A 162 -5.20 -3.49 13.16
C PRO A 162 -4.63 -2.08 13.24
N LEU A 163 -3.39 -1.92 13.74
CA LEU A 163 -2.73 -0.61 13.78
C LEU A 163 -2.50 -0.04 12.38
N PHE A 164 -1.99 -0.86 11.44
CA PHE A 164 -1.76 -0.42 10.07
C PHE A 164 -3.04 0.03 9.39
N MET A 165 -4.12 -0.74 9.52
CA MET A 165 -5.40 -0.40 8.89
C MET A 165 -5.95 0.93 9.40
N VAL A 166 -5.96 1.14 10.72
CA VAL A 166 -6.43 2.38 11.33
C VAL A 166 -5.53 3.55 10.98
N LEU A 167 -4.21 3.41 11.14
CA LEU A 167 -3.25 4.48 10.85
C LEU A 167 -3.28 4.84 9.36
N LYS A 168 -3.36 3.85 8.47
CA LYS A 168 -3.43 4.12 7.03
C LYS A 168 -4.67 4.92 6.66
N GLN A 169 -5.83 4.57 7.20
CA GLN A 169 -7.05 5.34 6.94
C GLN A 169 -7.02 6.73 7.59
N ALA A 170 -6.69 6.78 8.88
CA ALA A 170 -6.72 8.01 9.68
C ALA A 170 -5.71 9.05 9.14
N ILE A 171 -4.45 8.65 8.99
CA ILE A 171 -3.39 9.58 8.57
C ILE A 171 -3.59 10.02 7.12
N GLY A 172 -4.07 9.13 6.25
CA GLY A 172 -4.39 9.46 4.86
C GLY A 172 -5.45 10.56 4.68
N ASN A 173 -6.31 10.76 5.69
CA ASN A 173 -7.38 11.77 5.67
C ASN A 173 -6.90 13.19 6.03
N PHE A 174 -5.69 13.34 6.59
CA PHE A 174 -5.20 14.67 6.98
C PHE A 174 -4.72 15.49 5.77
N ARG A 175 -4.99 16.79 5.81
CA ARG A 175 -4.45 17.78 4.87
C ARG A 175 -3.93 18.98 5.64
N LEU A 176 -2.80 19.52 5.19
CA LEU A 176 -2.20 20.72 5.78
C LEU A 176 -2.65 21.93 4.97
N SER A 177 -3.20 22.95 5.61
CA SER A 177 -3.77 24.11 4.91
C SER A 177 -2.75 24.85 4.04
N HIS A 178 -1.50 24.98 4.49
CA HIS A 178 -0.40 25.60 3.74
C HIS A 178 0.19 24.70 2.63
N MET A 179 -0.18 23.41 2.60
CA MET A 179 0.30 22.41 1.64
C MET A 179 -0.84 21.48 1.16
N PRO A 180 -1.85 22.01 0.45
CA PRO A 180 -3.05 21.24 0.10
C PRO A 180 -2.79 20.04 -0.82
N THR A 181 -1.66 20.04 -1.56
CA THR A 181 -1.25 18.95 -2.45
C THR A 181 -0.40 17.88 -1.76
N PHE A 182 -0.02 18.09 -0.49
CA PHE A 182 0.71 17.09 0.28
C PHE A 182 -0.23 15.97 0.73
N GLU A 183 0.16 14.73 0.41
CA GLU A 183 -0.53 13.53 0.87
C GLU A 183 0.40 12.75 1.81
N PRO A 184 0.06 12.61 3.10
CA PRO A 184 0.98 12.07 4.10
C PRO A 184 1.34 10.60 3.90
N LEU A 185 0.45 9.82 3.27
CA LEU A 185 0.66 8.40 2.95
C LEU A 185 0.85 8.15 1.46
N SER A 186 1.59 9.04 0.79
CA SER A 186 1.88 8.92 -0.63
C SER A 186 3.34 9.23 -0.93
N ALA A 187 4.09 8.21 -1.35
CA ALA A 187 5.48 8.37 -1.79
C ALA A 187 5.63 9.37 -2.92
N LYS A 188 4.62 9.50 -3.80
CA LYS A 188 4.59 10.46 -4.91
C LYS A 188 4.63 11.91 -4.42
N PHE A 189 4.02 12.20 -3.29
CA PHE A 189 3.98 13.53 -2.68
C PHE A 189 4.95 13.69 -1.52
N ALA A 190 6.00 12.87 -1.52
CA ALA A 190 7.06 12.84 -0.50
C ALA A 190 6.62 12.44 0.93
N GLY A 191 5.46 11.80 1.06
CA GLY A 191 4.96 11.20 2.29
C GLY A 191 5.52 9.79 2.55
N LEU A 192 4.86 9.05 3.44
CA LEU A 192 5.16 7.65 3.75
C LEU A 192 4.59 6.72 2.67
N ALA A 193 5.41 5.77 2.21
CA ALA A 193 4.89 4.61 1.51
C ALA A 193 4.20 3.65 2.51
N SER A 194 3.32 2.77 2.03
CA SER A 194 2.65 1.78 2.89
C SER A 194 3.66 0.89 3.63
N TYR A 195 4.71 0.44 2.95
CA TYR A 195 5.76 -0.37 3.61
C TYR A 195 6.56 0.43 4.65
N SER A 196 6.82 1.72 4.42
CA SER A 196 7.47 2.58 5.43
C SER A 196 6.61 2.69 6.69
N LEU A 197 5.28 2.80 6.57
CA LEU A 197 4.38 2.80 7.73
C LEU A 197 4.39 1.46 8.48
N ILE A 198 4.41 0.34 7.76
CA ILE A 198 4.57 -1.00 8.37
C ILE A 198 5.86 -1.07 9.19
N CYS A 199 6.98 -0.64 8.62
CA CYS A 199 8.27 -0.60 9.31
C CYS A 199 8.24 0.26 10.57
N LEU A 200 7.57 1.42 10.54
CA LEU A 200 7.40 2.25 11.74
C LEU A 200 6.59 1.51 12.82
N ILE A 201 5.49 0.85 12.45
CA ILE A 201 4.69 0.11 13.44
C ILE A 201 5.50 -1.03 14.05
N VAL A 202 6.21 -1.82 13.24
CA VAL A 202 7.07 -2.91 13.73
C VAL A 202 8.18 -2.37 14.63
N SER A 203 8.87 -1.29 14.23
CA SER A 203 9.90 -0.65 15.05
C SER A 203 9.36 -0.20 16.40
N TYR A 204 8.17 0.40 16.44
CA TYR A 204 7.52 0.79 17.69
C TYR A 204 7.21 -0.42 18.58
N LEU A 205 6.62 -1.48 18.00
CA LEU A 205 6.30 -2.72 18.71
C LEU A 205 7.55 -3.41 19.28
N GLN A 206 8.68 -3.29 18.59
CA GLN A 206 9.96 -3.85 18.96
C GLN A 206 10.66 -3.06 20.09
N GLN A 207 10.65 -1.73 20.01
CA GLN A 207 11.60 -0.91 20.78
C GLN A 207 10.94 0.06 21.77
N SER A 208 9.65 0.34 21.65
CA SER A 208 9.06 1.54 22.26
C SER A 208 7.70 1.32 22.91
N VAL A 209 7.19 0.09 22.91
CA VAL A 209 6.02 -0.28 23.73
C VAL A 209 6.41 -0.25 25.21
N PRO A 210 5.72 0.55 26.05
CA PRO A 210 5.97 0.58 27.49
C PRO A 210 5.76 -0.80 28.13
N LYS A 211 6.57 -1.15 29.13
CA LYS A 211 6.56 -2.47 29.79
C LYS A 211 5.24 -2.80 30.49
N ASP A 212 4.46 -1.80 30.86
CA ASP A 212 3.16 -1.92 31.53
C ASP A 212 1.99 -2.14 30.55
N VAL A 213 2.22 -1.99 29.24
CA VAL A 213 1.23 -2.32 28.21
C VAL A 213 1.16 -3.84 28.06
N ASN A 214 0.04 -4.42 28.50
CA ASN A 214 -0.16 -5.86 28.54
C ASN A 214 -1.17 -6.31 27.45
N PRO A 215 -0.80 -7.26 26.57
CA PRO A 215 -1.68 -7.79 25.51
C PRO A 215 -3.02 -8.37 25.98
N THR A 216 -3.12 -8.78 27.25
CA THR A 216 -4.35 -9.34 27.83
C THR A 216 -5.34 -8.28 28.30
N ARG A 217 -4.93 -7.01 28.38
CA ARG A 217 -5.81 -5.93 28.83
C ARG A 217 -6.77 -5.50 27.72
N PRO A 218 -8.02 -5.18 28.07
CA PRO A 218 -9.03 -4.80 27.09
C PRO A 218 -8.72 -3.50 26.33
N ASN A 219 -7.83 -2.66 26.88
CA ASN A 219 -7.40 -1.40 26.27
C ASN A 219 -6.11 -1.51 25.42
N TYR A 220 -5.60 -2.72 25.17
CA TYR A 220 -4.28 -2.94 24.57
C TYR A 220 -4.07 -2.22 23.23
N LEU A 221 -5.01 -2.34 22.28
CA LEU A 221 -4.86 -1.72 20.96
C LEU A 221 -4.93 -0.18 21.04
N ALA A 222 -5.77 0.37 21.92
CA ALA A 222 -5.83 1.80 22.17
C ALA A 222 -4.50 2.34 22.73
N SER A 223 -3.93 1.63 23.72
CA SER A 223 -2.62 1.99 24.29
C SER A 223 -1.51 1.97 23.23
N LEU A 224 -1.49 0.97 22.35
CA LEU A 224 -0.53 0.90 21.25
C LEU A 224 -0.71 2.01 20.22
N LEU A 225 -1.96 2.32 19.83
CA LEU A 225 -2.24 3.39 18.87
C LEU A 225 -1.81 4.76 19.41
N LEU A 226 -2.19 5.08 20.65
CA LEU A 226 -1.80 6.32 21.33
C LEU A 226 -0.29 6.41 21.50
N GLY A 227 0.35 5.32 21.94
CA GLY A 227 1.79 5.26 22.12
C GLY A 227 2.57 5.41 20.82
N PHE A 228 2.12 4.79 19.72
CA PHE A 228 2.71 4.96 18.39
C PHE A 228 2.66 6.42 17.93
N LEU A 229 1.48 7.04 18.01
CA LEU A 229 1.28 8.43 17.58
C LEU A 229 2.13 9.38 18.42
N SER A 230 2.13 9.20 19.74
CA SER A 230 2.95 9.99 20.67
C SER A 230 4.44 9.83 20.35
N PHE A 231 4.94 8.60 20.23
CA PHE A 231 6.36 8.31 20.00
C PHE A 231 6.88 8.93 18.69
N TYR A 232 6.19 8.67 17.58
CA TYR A 232 6.67 9.18 16.29
C TYR A 232 6.42 10.69 16.10
N SER A 233 5.52 11.31 16.87
CA SER A 233 5.35 12.77 16.84
C SER A 233 6.60 13.55 17.27
N THR A 234 7.50 12.93 18.04
CA THR A 234 8.72 13.55 18.56
C THR A 234 10.01 12.80 18.19
N PHE A 235 9.92 11.70 17.44
CA PHE A 235 11.09 10.91 17.02
C PHE A 235 12.15 11.77 16.27
N GLU A 236 13.39 11.74 16.73
CA GLU A 236 14.50 12.54 16.18
C GLU A 236 15.05 11.93 14.88
N SER A 237 14.25 11.95 13.80
CA SER A 237 14.62 11.35 12.49
C SER A 237 15.81 12.03 11.81
N ASP A 238 16.18 13.22 12.25
CA ASP A 238 17.38 13.93 11.82
C ASP A 238 18.66 13.31 12.39
N LYS A 239 18.60 12.75 13.60
CA LYS A 239 19.73 12.13 14.32
C LYS A 239 19.74 10.62 14.28
N LYS A 240 18.57 9.98 14.22
CA LYS A 240 18.42 8.53 14.33
C LYS A 240 17.98 7.89 13.01
N ALA A 241 18.40 6.64 12.80
CA ALA A 241 17.92 5.74 11.76
C ALA A 241 17.31 4.48 12.41
N ILE A 242 16.32 3.89 11.76
CA ILE A 242 15.58 2.73 12.27
C ILE A 242 16.17 1.45 11.69
N GLY A 243 16.55 0.51 12.56
CA GLY A 243 16.87 -0.88 12.22
C GLY A 243 15.74 -1.81 12.66
N LEU A 244 15.48 -2.86 11.88
CA LEU A 244 14.34 -3.78 12.08
C LEU A 244 14.77 -5.25 12.33
N THR A 245 16.07 -5.53 12.22
CA THR A 245 16.63 -6.86 12.44
C THR A 245 16.90 -7.11 13.92
N ASN A 246 16.91 -8.38 14.34
CA ASN A 246 17.27 -8.82 15.69
C ASN A 246 16.48 -8.12 16.82
N GLY A 247 15.18 -7.94 16.62
CA GLY A 247 14.32 -7.26 17.60
C GLY A 247 14.34 -5.73 17.50
N GLY A 248 15.01 -5.16 16.49
CA GLY A 248 14.99 -3.72 16.20
C GLY A 248 16.07 -2.93 16.94
N CYS A 249 16.38 -1.74 16.43
CA CYS A 249 17.28 -0.78 17.10
C CYS A 249 17.16 0.63 16.50
N PHE A 250 17.73 1.62 17.19
CA PHE A 250 17.91 2.97 16.67
C PHE A 250 19.40 3.30 16.54
N TYR A 251 19.89 3.36 15.31
CA TYR A 251 21.25 3.80 15.03
C TYR A 251 21.35 5.31 15.16
N ASP A 252 22.43 5.81 15.76
CA ASP A 252 22.86 7.17 15.45
C ASP A 252 23.25 7.23 13.98
N LYS A 253 22.89 8.33 13.29
CA LYS A 253 23.17 8.45 11.86
C LYS A 253 24.66 8.30 11.53
N LYS A 254 25.55 8.79 12.38
CA LYS A 254 27.00 8.57 12.23
C LYS A 254 27.41 7.09 12.16
N ASP A 255 26.63 6.20 12.77
CA ASP A 255 26.90 4.76 12.90
C ASP A 255 25.92 3.93 12.05
N CYS A 256 25.17 4.57 11.15
CA CYS A 256 24.17 3.91 10.33
C CYS A 256 24.86 2.99 9.29
N PRO A 257 24.41 1.73 9.14
CA PRO A 257 25.06 0.76 8.26
C PRO A 257 24.85 1.03 6.76
N ILE A 258 24.05 2.03 6.40
CA ILE A 258 23.75 2.40 5.01
C ILE A 258 24.12 3.86 4.74
N PRO A 259 24.43 4.24 3.48
CA PRO A 259 24.70 5.62 3.10
C PRO A 259 23.55 6.56 3.46
N LEU A 260 23.89 7.77 3.92
CA LEU A 260 22.92 8.71 4.47
C LEU A 260 22.76 9.99 3.66
N GLU A 261 21.51 10.46 3.63
CA GLU A 261 21.18 11.86 3.38
C GLU A 261 20.73 12.50 4.71
N THR A 262 21.55 13.36 5.28
CA THR A 262 21.30 14.03 6.58
C THR A 262 20.44 15.29 6.46
N LYS A 263 19.55 15.35 5.46
CA LYS A 263 18.65 16.51 5.28
C LYS A 263 17.51 16.48 6.30
N LYS A 264 17.15 17.66 6.82
CA LYS A 264 15.96 17.83 7.68
C LYS A 264 14.71 17.32 6.95
N GLY A 265 13.83 16.62 7.68
CA GLY A 265 12.60 16.02 7.13
C GLY A 265 12.79 14.65 6.45
N LYS A 266 14.02 14.14 6.35
CA LYS A 266 14.26 12.75 5.88
C LYS A 266 14.07 11.75 7.01
N LEU A 267 13.38 10.66 6.67
CA LEU A 267 13.33 9.45 7.49
C LEU A 267 14.30 8.40 6.93
N THR A 268 15.03 7.72 7.82
CA THR A 268 15.90 6.60 7.44
C THR A 268 15.42 5.33 8.13
N ILE A 269 15.06 4.35 7.32
CA ILE A 269 14.75 2.99 7.75
C ILE A 269 15.65 2.05 6.95
N VAL A 270 16.54 1.35 7.64
CA VAL A 270 17.41 0.34 7.04
C VAL A 270 16.54 -0.83 6.58
N ASP A 271 16.57 -1.13 5.30
CA ASP A 271 15.82 -2.26 4.75
C ASP A 271 16.40 -3.58 5.31
N PRO A 272 15.58 -4.43 5.96
CA PRO A 272 16.06 -5.66 6.57
C PRO A 272 16.40 -6.75 5.54
N ASP A 273 15.91 -6.62 4.31
CA ASP A 273 16.01 -7.64 3.26
C ASP A 273 16.87 -7.20 2.07
N VAL A 274 17.03 -5.89 1.88
CA VAL A 274 17.81 -5.32 0.78
C VAL A 274 18.99 -4.49 1.33
N PRO A 275 20.23 -4.96 1.18
CA PRO A 275 21.41 -4.23 1.64
C PRO A 275 21.50 -2.82 1.06
N ASP A 276 22.04 -1.88 1.85
CA ASP A 276 22.33 -0.50 1.45
C ASP A 276 21.10 0.32 1.01
N VAL A 277 19.88 -0.16 1.27
CA VAL A 277 18.64 0.51 0.88
C VAL A 277 17.96 1.18 2.07
N ASN A 278 17.61 2.45 1.89
CA ASN A 278 16.64 3.13 2.75
C ASN A 278 15.22 2.88 2.24
N VAL A 279 14.38 2.21 3.04
CA VAL A 279 12.96 1.97 2.74
C VAL A 279 12.20 3.28 2.59
N ALA A 280 12.54 4.28 3.40
CA ALA A 280 11.87 5.58 3.45
C ALA A 280 12.53 6.64 2.54
N ARG A 281 13.27 6.23 1.50
CA ARG A 281 13.98 7.14 0.57
C ARG A 281 13.09 8.23 -0.06
N SER A 282 11.81 7.92 -0.30
CA SER A 282 10.82 8.86 -0.85
C SER A 282 10.17 9.75 0.20
N THR A 283 10.38 9.50 1.48
CA THR A 283 9.83 10.29 2.58
C THR A 283 10.74 11.47 2.85
N LEU A 284 10.41 12.62 2.27
CA LEU A 284 11.22 13.85 2.35
C LEU A 284 10.66 14.89 3.31
N LYS A 285 9.44 14.66 3.82
CA LYS A 285 8.69 15.61 4.67
C LYS A 285 8.18 14.92 5.93
N PHE A 286 9.04 14.15 6.59
CA PHE A 286 8.69 13.41 7.78
C PHE A 286 8.27 14.34 8.92
N ASP A 287 8.88 15.50 9.06
CA ASP A 287 8.48 16.56 10.01
C ASP A 287 7.00 16.93 9.89
N ARG A 288 6.47 17.00 8.66
CA ARG A 288 5.05 17.25 8.40
C ARG A 288 4.17 16.07 8.83
N ILE A 289 4.67 14.85 8.67
CA ILE A 289 3.99 13.63 9.12
C ILE A 289 4.01 13.53 10.65
N GLN A 290 5.11 13.90 11.32
CA GLN A 290 5.20 13.97 12.78
C GLN A 290 4.19 14.96 13.36
N TYR A 291 4.04 16.12 12.71
CA TYR A 291 3.01 17.08 13.09
C TYR A 291 1.60 16.48 12.94
N ILE A 292 1.32 15.75 11.86
CA ILE A 292 0.04 15.03 11.70
C ILE A 292 -0.15 13.95 12.78
N PHE A 293 0.90 13.20 13.15
CA PHE A 293 0.83 12.25 14.26
C PHE A 293 0.49 12.93 15.58
N LYS A 294 1.09 14.10 15.87
CA LYS A 294 0.76 14.90 17.06
C LYS A 294 -0.70 15.32 17.06
N GLN A 295 -1.21 15.83 15.95
CA GLN A 295 -2.60 16.25 15.83
C GLN A 295 -3.57 15.08 16.00
N ALA A 296 -3.29 13.92 15.38
CA ALA A 296 -4.09 12.72 15.55
C ALA A 296 -4.10 12.24 17.02
N TYR A 297 -2.95 12.29 17.70
CA TYR A 297 -2.87 11.98 19.13
C TYR A 297 -3.74 12.94 19.97
N ASP A 298 -3.62 14.25 19.76
CA ASP A 298 -4.37 15.26 20.51
C ASP A 298 -5.88 15.15 20.28
N MET A 299 -6.29 14.85 19.04
CA MET A 299 -7.70 14.62 18.70
C MET A 299 -8.26 13.38 19.42
N LEU A 300 -7.52 12.27 19.44
CA LEU A 300 -7.93 11.07 20.18
C LEU A 300 -8.00 11.33 21.68
N LEU A 301 -6.99 11.96 22.27
CA LEU A 301 -7.01 12.28 23.70
C LEU A 301 -8.18 13.18 24.07
N LYS A 302 -8.43 14.22 23.28
CA LYS A 302 -9.60 15.09 23.48
C LYS A 302 -10.88 14.27 23.43
N GLN A 303 -11.06 13.46 22.39
CA GLN A 303 -12.27 12.64 22.23
C GLN A 303 -12.43 11.61 23.36
N ILE A 304 -11.35 10.98 23.82
CA ILE A 304 -11.36 10.09 24.98
C ILE A 304 -11.79 10.84 26.24
N ASN A 305 -11.39 12.10 26.42
CA ASN A 305 -11.75 12.85 27.63
C ASN A 305 -13.17 13.42 27.59
N THR A 306 -13.66 13.80 26.40
CA THR A 306 -14.95 14.50 26.26
C THR A 306 -16.11 13.62 25.82
N SER A 307 -15.85 12.45 25.22
CA SER A 307 -16.91 11.63 24.63
C SER A 307 -17.94 11.16 25.66
N GLY A 308 -19.20 11.29 25.26
CA GLY A 308 -20.37 10.80 25.98
C GLY A 308 -20.52 9.27 25.89
N LYS A 309 -21.59 8.79 26.51
CA LYS A 309 -22.02 7.40 26.36
C LYS A 309 -22.41 7.16 24.90
N SER A 310 -22.02 6.01 24.34
CA SER A 310 -22.39 5.60 22.99
C SER A 310 -21.86 6.45 21.84
N GLU A 311 -20.87 7.31 22.08
CA GLU A 311 -20.16 8.05 21.03
C GLU A 311 -18.89 7.31 20.59
N SER A 312 -18.65 7.31 19.29
CA SER A 312 -17.43 6.75 18.73
C SER A 312 -16.21 7.64 19.04
N ILE A 313 -15.09 6.99 19.36
CA ILE A 313 -13.82 7.67 19.61
C ILE A 313 -13.03 7.75 18.29
N LEU A 314 -13.01 6.66 17.53
CA LEU A 314 -12.23 6.53 16.31
C LEU A 314 -12.73 7.47 15.20
N SER A 315 -14.01 7.85 15.22
CA SER A 315 -14.59 8.82 14.28
C SER A 315 -13.99 10.24 14.40
N SER A 316 -13.29 10.54 15.49
CA SER A 316 -12.50 11.77 15.57
C SER A 316 -11.37 11.80 14.52
N LEU A 317 -10.82 10.63 14.16
CA LEU A 317 -9.76 10.51 13.15
C LEU A 317 -10.27 10.04 11.79
N ILE A 318 -11.12 9.01 11.80
CA ILE A 318 -11.61 8.39 10.58
C ILE A 318 -12.94 9.04 10.22
N LYS A 319 -12.94 9.80 9.14
CA LYS A 319 -14.14 10.37 8.54
C LYS A 319 -14.54 9.52 7.34
N VAL A 320 -15.78 9.06 7.35
CA VAL A 320 -16.42 8.36 6.23
C VAL A 320 -17.67 9.13 5.81
N GLU A 321 -18.00 9.13 4.52
CA GLU A 321 -19.30 9.64 4.08
C GLU A 321 -20.43 8.86 4.75
N HIS A 322 -21.50 9.56 5.12
CA HIS A 322 -22.62 8.96 5.84
C HIS A 322 -23.24 7.78 5.09
N HIS A 323 -23.38 6.66 5.80
CA HIS A 323 -24.25 5.54 5.44
C HIS A 323 -25.22 5.29 6.61
N ALA A 324 -26.45 4.87 6.30
CA ALA A 324 -27.42 4.50 7.33
C ALA A 324 -26.91 3.26 8.09
N HIS A 325 -27.05 3.25 9.43
CA HIS A 325 -26.54 2.21 10.35
C HIS A 325 -27.01 0.78 9.98
N THR A 326 -28.07 0.64 9.19
CA THR A 326 -28.68 -0.63 8.81
C THR A 326 -28.30 -1.09 7.40
N GLN A 327 -27.56 -0.29 6.63
CA GLN A 327 -27.19 -0.65 5.27
C GLN A 327 -25.73 -1.14 5.22
N PRO A 328 -25.46 -2.32 4.65
CA PRO A 328 -24.09 -2.76 4.43
C PRO A 328 -23.35 -1.72 3.60
N ARG A 329 -22.02 -1.62 3.80
CA ARG A 329 -21.17 -0.77 2.97
C ARG A 329 -21.47 -1.07 1.49
N LYS A 330 -21.80 -0.04 0.71
CA LYS A 330 -21.97 -0.21 -0.73
C LYS A 330 -20.67 -0.77 -1.31
N GLN A 331 -20.77 -1.90 -1.98
CA GLN A 331 -19.64 -2.61 -2.57
C GLN A 331 -18.92 -1.73 -3.61
N GLY A 332 -17.60 -1.90 -3.74
CA GLY A 332 -16.80 -1.18 -4.73
C GLY A 332 -16.60 0.32 -4.45
N ILE A 333 -17.30 0.90 -3.47
CA ILE A 333 -17.10 2.31 -3.12
C ILE A 333 -15.76 2.45 -2.40
N ARG A 334 -14.79 3.06 -3.09
CA ARG A 334 -13.63 3.71 -2.46
C ARG A 334 -14.16 4.59 -1.34
N PHE A 335 -13.73 4.35 -0.09
CA PHE A 335 -14.00 5.28 1.01
C PHE A 335 -13.63 6.69 0.55
N LYS A 336 -14.63 7.52 0.26
CA LYS A 336 -14.37 8.92 -0.05
C LYS A 336 -13.85 9.54 1.23
N ALA A 337 -12.56 9.86 1.22
CA ALA A 337 -11.88 10.45 2.35
C ALA A 337 -12.53 11.80 2.65
N GLY A 338 -13.23 11.90 3.77
CA GLY A 338 -13.47 13.20 4.39
C GLY A 338 -12.12 13.74 4.85
N TYR A 339 -11.72 14.92 4.38
CA TYR A 339 -10.45 15.50 4.80
C TYR A 339 -10.56 16.17 6.17
N THR A 340 -9.56 15.94 7.02
CA THR A 340 -9.32 16.74 8.22
C THR A 340 -8.23 17.75 7.90
N TRP A 341 -8.63 19.02 7.81
CA TRP A 341 -7.70 20.12 7.57
C TRP A 341 -7.05 20.56 8.88
N ILE A 342 -5.73 20.69 8.87
CA ILE A 342 -4.98 21.27 9.97
C ILE A 342 -4.51 22.66 9.57
N GLU A 343 -4.89 23.65 10.37
CA GLU A 343 -4.38 25.01 10.27
C GLU A 343 -3.03 25.12 10.98
N THR A 344 -1.98 25.42 10.23
CA THR A 344 -0.61 25.49 10.78
C THR A 344 -0.16 26.91 11.12
N GLY A 345 -0.99 27.92 10.84
CA GLY A 345 -0.61 29.34 10.97
C GLY A 345 0.49 29.80 9.98
N GLU A 346 1.03 28.91 9.15
CA GLU A 346 2.02 29.23 8.14
C GLU A 346 1.36 29.82 6.88
N ALA A 347 1.98 30.84 6.28
CA ALA A 347 1.51 31.40 5.03
C ALA A 347 1.51 30.34 3.91
N GLN A 348 0.49 30.34 3.06
CA GLN A 348 0.47 29.44 1.91
C GLN A 348 1.69 29.70 1.02
N VAL A 349 2.41 28.63 0.66
CA VAL A 349 3.52 28.74 -0.29
C VAL A 349 2.95 29.16 -1.64
N LYS A 350 3.17 30.41 -2.05
CA LYS A 350 2.93 30.86 -3.42
C LYS A 350 3.83 30.04 -4.33
N SER A 351 3.27 29.03 -5.00
CA SER A 351 3.99 28.32 -6.06
C SER A 351 4.30 29.33 -7.16
N GLY A 352 5.57 29.71 -7.31
CA GLY A 352 6.04 30.61 -8.37
C GLY A 352 5.52 30.14 -9.73
N GLY A 353 4.94 31.08 -10.48
CA GLY A 353 4.34 30.87 -11.79
C GLY A 353 5.35 30.40 -12.83
N GLY A 354 5.64 29.10 -12.85
CA GLY A 354 6.13 28.38 -14.01
C GLY A 354 5.02 27.46 -14.45
N ASN A 355 4.48 27.68 -15.64
CA ASN A 355 3.40 26.92 -16.26
C ASN A 355 3.85 25.48 -16.60
N LYS A 356 4.28 24.69 -15.62
CA LYS A 356 4.26 23.24 -15.73
C LYS A 356 2.83 22.84 -15.41
N ARG A 357 2.04 22.62 -16.45
CA ARG A 357 0.79 21.86 -16.37
C ARG A 357 1.12 20.47 -15.79
N PHE A 358 1.20 20.37 -14.47
CA PHE A 358 1.11 19.11 -13.77
C PHE A 358 -0.34 18.68 -13.93
N GLY A 359 -0.59 17.87 -14.96
CA GLY A 359 -1.89 17.26 -15.17
C GLY A 359 -2.31 16.59 -13.88
N TYR A 360 -3.40 17.08 -13.30
CA TYR A 360 -4.22 16.30 -12.39
C TYR A 360 -4.64 15.06 -13.17
N ALA A 361 -3.90 13.96 -13.02
CA ALA A 361 -4.46 12.66 -13.28
C ALA A 361 -5.53 12.47 -12.19
N LYS A 362 -6.77 12.86 -12.53
CA LYS A 362 -7.95 12.22 -11.93
C LYS A 362 -7.62 10.74 -11.89
N ARG A 363 -7.58 10.13 -10.70
CA ARG A 363 -7.67 8.67 -10.62
C ARG A 363 -8.93 8.32 -11.42
N PHE A 364 -8.71 7.54 -12.47
CA PHE A 364 -9.68 7.25 -13.52
C PHE A 364 -11.03 6.93 -12.91
N GLY A 365 -11.98 7.80 -13.22
CA GLY A 365 -13.34 7.81 -12.71
C GLY A 365 -14.13 8.79 -13.57
N GLY A 366 -14.94 8.23 -14.46
CA GLY A 366 -16.05 8.87 -15.18
C GLY A 366 -15.76 10.10 -16.04
N GLY A 367 -15.78 9.91 -17.36
CA GLY A 367 -16.44 10.86 -18.27
C GLY A 367 -15.60 11.66 -19.28
N LYS A 368 -15.72 11.21 -20.53
CA LYS A 368 -15.61 11.88 -21.86
C LYS A 368 -14.25 11.96 -22.58
N PRO A 369 -14.26 11.79 -23.93
CA PRO A 369 -13.09 11.44 -24.73
C PRO A 369 -12.31 12.69 -25.15
N TYR A 370 -10.98 12.60 -25.11
CA TYR A 370 -10.10 13.66 -25.62
C TYR A 370 -9.85 13.45 -27.11
N VAL A 371 -10.29 14.41 -27.92
CA VAL A 371 -10.05 14.49 -29.36
C VAL A 371 -8.59 14.89 -29.61
N GLN A 372 -7.93 14.16 -30.49
CA GLN A 372 -6.55 14.38 -30.90
C GLN A 372 -6.52 15.53 -31.91
N GLU A 373 -5.96 16.68 -31.56
CA GLU A 373 -5.59 17.70 -32.54
C GLU A 373 -4.15 17.44 -33.00
N ASP A 374 -4.04 17.07 -34.27
CA ASP A 374 -2.80 17.10 -35.04
C ASP A 374 -2.20 18.51 -35.02
N ARG A 375 -0.94 18.63 -34.61
CA ARG A 375 -0.09 19.75 -35.02
C ARG A 375 1.20 19.23 -35.65
N GLN A 376 1.29 19.52 -36.94
CA GLN A 376 2.42 19.29 -37.81
C GLN A 376 3.70 19.99 -37.32
N ARG A 377 4.79 19.22 -37.42
CA ARG A 377 6.22 19.55 -37.66
C ARG A 377 6.65 21.03 -37.67
N ARG A 378 7.73 21.29 -36.93
CA ARG A 378 9.05 21.87 -37.33
C ARG A 378 10.03 21.36 -36.25
N GLY A 379 11.04 20.54 -36.54
CA GLY A 379 12.18 20.85 -37.39
C GLY A 379 13.28 21.36 -36.46
N ASP A 380 14.12 20.47 -35.95
CA ASP A 380 15.51 20.75 -35.60
C ASP A 380 16.27 19.43 -35.38
N GLU A 381 17.23 19.21 -36.27
CA GLU A 381 18.17 18.11 -36.29
C GLU A 381 19.21 18.31 -35.19
N HIS A 382 19.23 17.41 -34.20
CA HIS A 382 20.46 17.15 -33.45
C HIS A 382 20.68 15.65 -33.34
N ARG A 383 21.60 15.22 -34.22
CA ARG A 383 22.35 13.96 -34.18
C ARG A 383 22.85 13.70 -32.76
N TYR A 384 22.36 12.63 -32.14
CA TYR A 384 23.04 11.97 -31.01
C TYR A 384 23.26 10.51 -31.38
N GLU A 385 24.54 10.16 -31.37
CA GLU A 385 25.13 8.92 -31.87
C GLU A 385 24.73 7.70 -31.03
N GLU A 386 24.70 6.56 -31.72
CA GLU A 386 24.52 5.22 -31.18
C GLU A 386 25.55 4.90 -30.09
N GLY A 387 25.08 4.48 -28.91
CA GLY A 387 25.96 4.12 -27.82
C GLY A 387 25.33 3.41 -26.64
N ASN A 388 24.19 2.71 -26.79
CA ASN A 388 23.67 1.87 -25.71
C ASN A 388 24.26 0.47 -25.80
N ARG A 389 25.49 0.30 -25.29
CA ARG A 389 25.96 -1.01 -24.83
C ARG A 389 25.15 -1.37 -23.60
N TYR A 390 24.26 -2.36 -23.74
CA TYR A 390 23.69 -3.06 -22.60
C TYR A 390 24.83 -3.65 -21.78
N ARG A 391 25.13 -3.03 -20.64
CA ARG A 391 25.98 -3.63 -19.61
C ARG A 391 25.05 -4.55 -18.82
N GLU A 392 25.20 -5.86 -19.00
CA GLU A 392 24.60 -6.83 -18.10
C GLU A 392 25.03 -6.48 -16.67
N GLU A 393 24.08 -6.07 -15.83
CA GLU A 393 24.36 -5.88 -14.41
C GLU A 393 24.73 -7.23 -13.80
N PRO A 394 25.86 -7.34 -13.07
CA PRO A 394 26.21 -8.59 -12.41
C PRO A 394 25.10 -8.94 -11.41
N LYS A 395 24.57 -10.16 -11.49
CA LYS A 395 23.72 -10.74 -10.44
C LYS A 395 24.42 -10.52 -9.10
N SER A 396 23.84 -9.68 -8.23
CA SER A 396 24.50 -9.34 -6.97
C SER A 396 24.71 -10.61 -6.14
N ARG A 397 25.83 -10.66 -5.41
CA ARG A 397 26.20 -11.78 -4.52
C ARG A 397 25.08 -12.19 -3.54
N TYR A 398 24.09 -11.32 -3.32
CA TYR A 398 22.95 -11.51 -2.42
C TYR A 398 21.71 -12.15 -3.04
N GLN A 399 21.57 -12.21 -4.38
CA GLN A 399 20.60 -13.13 -4.99
C GLN A 399 20.88 -14.60 -4.62
N ARG A 400 22.08 -14.89 -4.06
CA ARG A 400 22.51 -16.22 -3.59
C ARG A 400 22.40 -16.43 -2.07
N ALA A 401 22.20 -15.38 -1.27
CA ALA A 401 22.41 -15.44 0.19
C ALA A 401 21.12 -15.61 1.02
N TYR A 402 19.94 -15.31 0.46
CA TYR A 402 18.70 -15.92 0.93
C TYR A 402 18.56 -17.20 0.12
N LYS A 403 18.46 -18.38 0.76
CA LYS A 403 17.88 -19.54 0.10
C LYS A 403 16.41 -19.17 -0.17
N ALA A 404 16.15 -18.45 -1.25
CA ALA A 404 14.84 -18.44 -1.85
C ALA A 404 14.48 -19.92 -1.98
N GLU A 405 13.37 -20.34 -1.36
CA GLU A 405 12.83 -21.64 -1.67
C GLU A 405 12.83 -21.82 -3.19
N PRO A 406 13.24 -23.00 -3.69
CA PRO A 406 13.31 -23.23 -5.11
C PRO A 406 12.00 -22.79 -5.77
N TYR A 407 12.11 -22.15 -6.93
CA TYR A 407 11.01 -21.60 -7.70
C TYR A 407 9.78 -22.52 -7.79
N SER A 408 10.00 -23.83 -7.97
CA SER A 408 8.94 -24.85 -7.96
C SER A 408 8.15 -24.88 -6.66
N LYS A 409 8.82 -24.76 -5.51
CA LYS A 409 8.19 -24.81 -4.19
C LYS A 409 7.33 -23.58 -3.91
N ARG A 410 7.76 -22.38 -4.32
CA ARG A 410 6.92 -21.16 -4.19
C ARG A 410 5.69 -21.22 -5.09
N PHE A 411 5.84 -21.78 -6.28
CA PHE A 411 4.74 -21.99 -7.23
C PHE A 411 3.72 -22.99 -6.68
N GLU A 412 4.17 -24.14 -6.20
CA GLU A 412 3.33 -25.15 -5.54
C GLU A 412 2.62 -24.56 -4.31
N ASP A 413 3.35 -23.92 -3.39
CA ASP A 413 2.78 -23.34 -2.16
C ASP A 413 1.74 -22.25 -2.45
N TYR A 414 1.95 -21.41 -3.47
CA TYR A 414 0.97 -20.40 -3.88
C TYR A 414 -0.30 -21.04 -4.45
N ASN A 415 -0.14 -21.96 -5.41
CA ASN A 415 -1.28 -22.62 -6.05
C ASN A 415 -2.07 -23.48 -5.06
N ASP A 416 -1.40 -24.18 -4.15
CA ASP A 416 -2.08 -24.93 -3.10
C ASP A 416 -2.80 -24.02 -2.11
N ARG A 417 -2.19 -22.89 -1.73
CA ARG A 417 -2.87 -21.89 -0.87
C ARG A 417 -4.13 -21.34 -1.54
N GLU A 418 -4.05 -20.96 -2.82
CA GLU A 418 -5.19 -20.44 -3.56
C GLU A 418 -6.25 -21.53 -3.80
N TYR A 419 -5.85 -22.78 -4.08
CA TYR A 419 -6.76 -23.92 -4.12
C TYR A 419 -7.55 -24.07 -2.82
N GLN A 420 -6.86 -24.12 -1.68
CA GLN A 420 -7.53 -24.26 -0.38
C GLN A 420 -8.41 -23.05 -0.05
N ARG A 421 -8.02 -21.84 -0.48
CA ARG A 421 -8.83 -20.64 -0.32
C ARG A 421 -10.11 -20.70 -1.16
N HIS A 422 -10.01 -21.02 -2.45
CA HIS A 422 -11.17 -21.11 -3.34
C HIS A 422 -12.09 -22.28 -2.99
N LYS A 423 -11.53 -23.41 -2.55
CA LYS A 423 -12.30 -24.54 -2.04
C LYS A 423 -13.12 -24.17 -0.81
N ARG A 424 -12.53 -23.46 0.16
CA ARG A 424 -13.24 -22.95 1.36
C ARG A 424 -14.35 -21.95 1.01
N ASN A 425 -14.15 -21.18 -0.06
CA ASN A 425 -15.11 -20.17 -0.51
C ASN A 425 -16.16 -20.70 -1.50
N ASN A 426 -16.21 -22.02 -1.76
CA ASN A 426 -17.08 -22.65 -2.75
C ASN A 426 -16.93 -22.12 -4.19
N ASN A 427 -15.76 -21.57 -4.55
CA ASN A 427 -15.43 -21.16 -5.91
C ASN A 427 -14.86 -22.37 -6.67
N THR A 428 -15.72 -23.34 -7.01
CA THR A 428 -15.31 -24.67 -7.53
C THR A 428 -14.43 -24.59 -8.78
N HIS A 429 -14.81 -23.78 -9.77
CA HIS A 429 -14.03 -23.60 -10.99
C HIS A 429 -12.62 -23.01 -10.73
N LEU A 430 -12.51 -22.02 -9.83
CA LEU A 430 -11.20 -21.45 -9.45
C LEU A 430 -10.38 -22.45 -8.64
N ALA A 431 -11.01 -23.19 -7.74
CA ALA A 431 -10.35 -24.25 -7.00
C ALA A 431 -9.77 -25.31 -7.95
N GLU A 432 -10.53 -25.74 -8.95
CA GLU A 432 -10.05 -26.69 -9.96
C GLU A 432 -8.89 -26.13 -10.79
N HIS A 433 -8.96 -24.86 -11.19
CA HIS A 433 -7.86 -24.16 -11.87
C HIS A 433 -6.56 -24.21 -11.08
N TYR A 434 -6.58 -23.80 -9.80
CA TYR A 434 -5.37 -23.80 -8.96
C TYR A 434 -4.90 -25.21 -8.59
N LYS A 435 -5.81 -26.18 -8.42
CA LYS A 435 -5.48 -27.59 -8.21
C LYS A 435 -4.80 -28.22 -9.42
N TYR A 436 -5.19 -27.82 -10.63
CA TYR A 436 -4.51 -28.25 -11.85
C TYR A 436 -3.10 -27.66 -11.94
N LYS A 437 -2.92 -26.40 -11.53
CA LYS A 437 -1.61 -25.74 -11.50
C LYS A 437 -0.64 -26.35 -10.51
N SER A 438 -1.07 -26.76 -9.31
CA SER A 438 -0.15 -27.40 -8.35
C SER A 438 0.30 -28.82 -8.74
N ARG A 439 -0.25 -29.37 -9.83
CA ARG A 439 0.11 -30.70 -10.36
C ARG A 439 0.97 -30.65 -11.63
N ARG A 440 1.24 -29.45 -12.15
CA ARG A 440 2.16 -29.18 -13.27
C ARG A 440 3.49 -28.74 -12.72
#